data_AF-A0A957KLY7-F1
#
_entry.id   AF-A0A957KLY7-F1
#
_cell.length_a   1.000
_cell.length_b   1.000
_cell.length_c   1.000
_cell.angle_alpha   90.00
_cell.angle_beta   90.00
_cell.angle_gamma   90.00
#
_symmetry.space_group_name_H-M   'P 1'
#
loop_
_entity.id
_entity.type
_entity.pdbx_description
1 polymer ?
#
loop_
_entity_poly.entity_id
_entity_poly.type
_entity_poly.pdbx_seq_one_letter_code
_entity_poly.pdbx_strand_id
1 'polypeptide(L)'
;MHKMRVNQLVLDLIIEPDGPLLIKSGNESGADPTLPSMNFVRTQHPISGEQTIYLPGASLKGVIRSHSERILRSLLPENERNCCDPLDRRSNCGTRTRNERDTARQYEQLCLACRLYGHTTHYSHFLAADAYPT
;
A
#
# COMPACT_ATOMS: atom_id res chain seq x y z
N MET A 1 2.55 5.96 21.31
CA MET A 1 3.41 5.58 20.17
C MET A 1 3.45 6.71 19.14
N HIS A 2 4.64 7.04 18.64
CA HIS A 2 5.04 8.21 17.82
C HIS A 2 4.04 9.39 17.77
N LYS A 3 3.95 10.13 18.88
CA LYS A 3 3.15 11.35 19.00
C LYS A 3 3.67 12.51 18.13
N MET A 4 4.87 12.35 17.57
CA MET A 4 5.60 13.36 16.82
C MET A 4 6.34 12.70 15.66
N ARG A 5 6.22 13.30 14.48
CA ARG A 5 7.00 12.93 13.29
C ARG A 5 8.37 13.58 13.42
N VAL A 6 9.40 12.77 13.69
CA VAL A 6 10.79 13.26 13.90
C VAL A 6 11.59 13.37 12.60
N ASN A 7 11.23 12.57 11.59
CA ASN A 7 11.87 12.56 10.28
C ASN A 7 10.83 12.25 9.20
N GLN A 8 10.99 12.85 8.03
CA GLN A 8 10.17 12.60 6.85
C GLN A 8 11.05 12.62 5.60
N LEU A 9 10.90 11.60 4.77
CA LEU A 9 11.42 11.59 3.40
C LEU A 9 10.23 11.75 2.45
N VAL A 10 10.36 12.65 1.48
CA VAL A 10 9.44 12.84 0.36
C VAL A 10 10.19 12.51 -0.91
N LEU A 11 9.61 11.65 -1.74
CA LEU A 11 10.17 11.25 -3.03
C LEU A 11 9.14 11.55 -4.11
N ASP A 12 9.52 12.41 -5.06
CA ASP A 12 8.75 12.67 -6.26
C ASP A 12 9.26 11.77 -7.37
N LEU A 13 8.36 11.01 -7.98
CA LEU A 13 8.69 9.99 -8.98
C LEU A 13 7.85 10.20 -10.23
N ILE A 14 8.48 9.99 -11.39
CA ILE A 14 7.80 9.89 -12.68
C ILE A 14 7.73 8.40 -13.02
N ILE A 15 6.53 7.91 -13.33
CA ILE A 15 6.29 6.52 -13.70
C ILE A 15 6.02 6.48 -15.20
N GLU A 16 6.95 5.88 -15.95
CA GLU A 16 6.80 5.62 -17.38
C GLU A 16 6.51 4.13 -17.59
N PRO A 17 5.31 3.76 -18.09
CA PRO A 17 5.01 2.37 -18.40
C PRO A 17 5.83 1.87 -19.59
N ASP A 18 6.66 0.85 -19.38
CA ASP A 18 7.41 0.14 -20.44
C ASP A 18 6.51 -0.85 -21.24
N GLY A 19 5.21 -0.57 -21.32
CA GLY A 19 4.24 -1.44 -21.96
C GLY A 19 2.79 -1.09 -21.59
N PRO A 20 1.80 -1.81 -22.17
CA PRO A 20 0.40 -1.58 -21.86
C PRO A 20 0.10 -1.80 -20.37
N LEU A 21 -0.42 -0.75 -19.72
CA LEU A 21 -0.82 -0.77 -18.31
C LEU A 21 -2.33 -0.61 -18.21
N LEU A 22 -2.97 -1.39 -17.33
CA LEU A 22 -4.39 -1.24 -17.00
C LEU A 22 -4.58 -1.40 -15.49
N ILE A 23 -5.11 -0.36 -14.84
CA ILE A 23 -5.74 -0.47 -13.52
C ILE A 23 -7.24 -0.35 -13.75
N LYS A 24 -7.93 -1.49 -13.68
CA LYS A 24 -9.37 -1.58 -13.97
C LYS A 24 -10.18 -0.88 -12.88
N SER A 25 -11.25 -0.17 -13.26
CA SER A 25 -12.22 0.31 -12.27
C SER A 25 -12.99 -0.86 -11.63
N GLY A 26 -13.25 -0.75 -10.32
CA GLY A 26 -14.09 -1.70 -9.59
C GLY A 26 -15.58 -1.57 -9.94
N ASN A 27 -15.99 -0.41 -10.43
CA ASN A 27 -17.31 -0.20 -11.00
C ASN A 27 -17.28 -0.70 -12.45
N GLU A 28 -18.37 -1.33 -12.90
CA GLU A 28 -18.68 -1.45 -14.33
C GLU A 28 -18.71 -0.05 -14.96
N SER A 29 -18.88 0.08 -16.28
CA SER A 29 -18.92 1.35 -17.05
C SER A 29 -19.84 2.46 -16.49
N GLY A 30 -20.53 2.20 -15.38
CA GLY A 30 -21.35 3.14 -14.64
C GLY A 30 -22.60 3.40 -15.44
N ALA A 31 -23.00 4.66 -15.48
CA ALA A 31 -24.10 5.13 -16.30
C ALA A 31 -23.66 5.53 -17.72
N ASP A 32 -22.36 5.44 -18.06
CA ASP A 32 -21.85 5.83 -19.37
C ASP A 32 -21.71 4.60 -20.28
N PRO A 33 -22.67 4.36 -21.20
CA PRO A 33 -22.66 3.20 -22.08
C PRO A 33 -21.56 3.26 -23.15
N THR A 34 -20.83 4.38 -23.28
CA THR A 34 -19.75 4.54 -24.25
C THR A 34 -18.42 3.96 -23.76
N LEU A 35 -18.29 3.70 -22.45
CA LEU A 35 -17.07 3.17 -21.88
C LEU A 35 -16.99 1.64 -22.04
N PRO A 36 -15.84 1.09 -22.49
CA PRO A 36 -15.63 -0.35 -22.54
C PRO A 36 -15.79 -0.99 -21.16
N SER A 37 -16.22 -2.26 -21.14
CA SER A 37 -16.33 -3.04 -19.89
C SER A 37 -14.98 -3.24 -19.17
N MET A 38 -13.85 -3.04 -19.86
CA MET A 38 -12.49 -2.99 -19.31
C MET A 38 -11.94 -1.56 -19.40
N ASN A 39 -12.52 -0.66 -18.61
CA ASN A 39 -12.10 0.73 -18.50
C ASN A 39 -11.09 0.94 -17.36
N PHE A 40 -10.28 1.98 -17.52
CA PHE A 40 -9.39 2.47 -16.48
C PHE A 40 -10.16 3.02 -15.29
N VAL A 41 -9.56 2.90 -14.11
CA VAL A 41 -9.95 3.68 -12.94
C VAL A 41 -9.77 5.17 -13.23
N ARG A 42 -10.79 5.96 -12.89
CA ARG A 42 -10.82 7.41 -13.11
C ARG A 42 -11.14 8.13 -11.81
N THR A 43 -10.65 9.35 -11.70
CA THR A 43 -10.95 10.27 -10.61
C THR A 43 -10.94 11.70 -11.15
N GLN A 44 -11.36 12.65 -10.32
CA GLN A 44 -11.23 14.07 -10.65
C GLN A 44 -9.80 14.53 -10.40
N HIS A 45 -9.15 15.12 -11.40
CA HIS A 45 -7.80 15.65 -11.25
C HIS A 45 -7.81 16.85 -10.27
N PRO A 46 -6.92 16.89 -9.27
CA PRO A 46 -6.98 17.90 -8.20
C PRO A 46 -6.75 19.33 -8.68
N ILE A 47 -6.01 19.51 -9.77
CA ILE A 47 -5.71 20.84 -10.35
C ILE A 47 -6.71 21.24 -11.45
N SER A 48 -6.86 20.45 -12.52
CA SER A 48 -7.75 20.80 -13.64
C SER A 48 -9.25 20.62 -13.34
N GLY A 49 -9.61 19.78 -12.36
CA GLY A 49 -11.02 19.47 -12.07
C GLY A 49 -11.68 18.54 -13.10
N GLU A 50 -10.95 18.08 -14.11
CA GLU A 50 -11.47 17.18 -15.15
C GLU A 50 -11.35 15.70 -14.74
N GLN A 51 -12.15 14.84 -15.36
CA GLN A 51 -12.05 13.39 -15.18
C GLN A 51 -10.78 12.86 -15.86
N THR A 52 -9.89 12.26 -15.08
CA THR A 52 -8.62 11.70 -15.58
C THR A 52 -8.44 10.25 -15.13
N ILE A 53 -7.63 9.51 -15.89
CA ILE A 53 -7.09 8.23 -15.42
C ILE A 53 -5.98 8.51 -14.41
N TYR A 54 -5.76 7.59 -13.49
CA TYR A 54 -4.70 7.73 -12.49
C TYR A 54 -4.20 6.36 -12.02
N LEU A 55 -3.03 6.34 -11.38
CA LEU A 55 -2.59 5.19 -10.61
C LEU A 55 -2.94 5.45 -9.14
N PRO A 56 -3.87 4.68 -8.55
CA PRO A 56 -4.22 4.88 -7.16
C PRO A 56 -3.03 4.65 -6.23
N GLY A 57 -2.83 5.55 -5.27
CA GLY A 57 -1.77 5.43 -4.25
C GLY A 57 -1.91 4.15 -3.44
N ALA A 58 -3.15 3.69 -3.21
CA ALA A 58 -3.42 2.39 -2.60
C ALA A 58 -2.88 1.21 -3.45
N SER A 59 -3.05 1.26 -4.77
CA SER A 59 -2.54 0.24 -5.71
C SER A 59 -1.01 0.27 -5.75
N LEU A 60 -0.41 1.46 -5.86
CA LEU A 60 1.05 1.64 -5.83
C LEU A 60 1.65 1.10 -4.52
N LYS A 61 1.09 1.49 -3.37
CA LYS A 61 1.50 1.00 -2.06
C LYS A 61 1.36 -0.51 -1.94
N GLY A 62 0.27 -1.09 -2.48
CA GLY A 62 0.05 -2.53 -2.49
C GLY A 62 1.13 -3.29 -3.26
N VAL A 63 1.45 -2.84 -4.47
CA VAL A 63 2.51 -3.45 -5.31
C VAL A 63 3.88 -3.35 -4.64
N ILE A 64 4.24 -2.15 -4.15
CA ILE A 64 5.52 -1.92 -3.46
C ILE A 64 5.63 -2.79 -2.20
N ARG A 65 4.55 -2.87 -1.41
CA ARG A 65 4.47 -3.76 -0.24
C ARG A 65 4.66 -5.22 -0.64
N SER A 66 3.90 -5.71 -1.61
CA SER A 66 3.98 -7.12 -2.04
C SER A 66 5.38 -7.48 -2.54
N HIS A 67 6.02 -6.59 -3.30
CA HIS A 67 7.39 -6.79 -3.75
C HIS A 67 8.39 -6.77 -2.59
N SER A 68 8.23 -5.84 -1.63
CA SER A 68 9.06 -5.80 -0.42
C SER A 68 8.92 -7.06 0.42
N GLU A 69 7.70 -7.57 0.61
CA GLU A 69 7.43 -8.82 1.32
C GLU A 69 8.12 -10.01 0.61
N ARG A 70 8.09 -10.06 -0.73
CA ARG A 70 8.83 -11.07 -1.51
C ARG A 70 10.34 -10.99 -1.29
N ILE A 71 10.93 -9.78 -1.32
CA ILE A 71 12.36 -9.58 -1.05
C ILE A 71 12.69 -10.07 0.36
N LEU A 72 11.92 -9.67 1.37
CA LEU A 72 12.13 -10.07 2.76
C LEU A 72 12.06 -11.59 2.94
N ARG A 73 11.08 -12.26 2.33
CA ARG A 73 10.96 -13.73 2.38
C ARG A 73 12.10 -14.44 1.65
N SER A 74 12.68 -13.83 0.62
CA SER A 74 13.78 -14.42 -0.15
C SER A 74 15.13 -14.25 0.54
N LEU A 75 15.40 -13.06 1.11
CA LEU A 75 16.69 -12.73 1.73
C LEU A 75 16.78 -13.16 3.19
N LEU A 76 15.65 -13.28 3.89
CA LEU A 76 15.60 -13.60 5.32
C LEU A 76 14.62 -14.74 5.63
N PRO A 77 14.78 -15.93 5.00
CA PRO A 77 13.79 -17.00 5.05
C PRO A 77 13.67 -17.65 6.43
N GLU A 78 14.73 -17.63 7.24
CA GLU A 78 14.81 -18.42 8.48
C GLU A 78 13.99 -17.84 9.65
N ASN A 79 13.39 -16.66 9.48
CA ASN A 79 12.68 -16.01 10.56
C ASN A 79 11.36 -15.40 10.07
N GLU A 80 10.26 -16.12 10.32
CA GLU A 80 8.88 -15.69 10.05
C GLU A 80 8.51 -14.36 10.75
N ARG A 81 9.32 -13.90 11.71
CA ARG A 81 9.18 -12.55 12.28
C ARG A 81 9.62 -11.45 11.32
N ASN A 82 10.42 -11.73 10.30
CA ASN A 82 10.89 -10.72 9.35
C ASN A 82 9.80 -10.28 8.37
N CYS A 83 8.94 -11.20 7.97
CA CYS A 83 7.78 -10.91 7.13
C CYS A 83 6.66 -11.92 7.43
N CYS A 84 5.57 -11.47 8.05
CA CYS A 84 4.39 -12.31 8.22
C CYS A 84 3.57 -12.41 6.93
N ASP A 85 2.69 -13.40 6.85
CA ASP A 85 1.56 -13.35 5.93
C ASP A 85 0.44 -12.46 6.54
N PRO A 86 0.10 -11.31 5.93
CA PRO A 86 -0.97 -10.46 6.46
C PRO A 86 -2.37 -11.08 6.36
N LEU A 87 -2.55 -12.11 5.52
CA LEU A 87 -3.84 -12.79 5.33
C LEU A 87 -4.02 -13.99 6.28
N ASP A 88 -2.95 -14.49 6.89
CA ASP A 88 -3.06 -15.54 7.90
C ASP A 88 -3.74 -14.98 9.15
N ARG A 89 -4.85 -15.59 9.57
CA ARG A 89 -5.61 -15.15 10.75
C ARG A 89 -4.92 -15.50 12.07
N ARG A 90 -3.98 -16.44 12.08
CA ARG A 90 -3.35 -16.97 13.30
C ARG A 90 -2.01 -16.32 13.61
N SER A 91 -1.12 -16.22 12.63
CA SER A 91 0.27 -15.78 12.84
C SER A 91 0.58 -14.35 12.39
N ASN A 92 -0.37 -13.62 11.82
CA ASN A 92 -0.12 -12.23 11.39
C ASN A 92 0.23 -11.31 12.58
N CYS A 93 0.93 -10.20 12.29
CA CYS A 93 1.31 -9.23 13.32
C CYS A 93 0.13 -8.69 14.12
N GLY A 94 -1.03 -8.46 13.49
CA GLY A 94 -2.23 -7.96 14.17
C GLY A 94 -2.76 -8.90 15.25
N THR A 95 -2.71 -10.21 15.02
CA THR A 95 -3.11 -11.23 15.99
C THR A 95 -2.04 -11.39 17.08
N ARG A 96 -0.75 -11.42 16.69
CA ARG A 96 0.38 -11.63 17.63
C ARG A 96 0.50 -10.51 18.67
N THR A 97 0.34 -9.26 18.25
CA THR A 97 0.51 -8.10 19.14
C THR A 97 -0.80 -7.64 19.80
N ARG A 98 -1.91 -8.33 19.55
CA ARG A 98 -3.27 -7.90 19.98
C ARG A 98 -3.39 -7.68 21.49
N ASN A 99 -2.75 -8.54 22.27
CA ASN A 99 -2.86 -8.55 23.73
C ASN A 99 -1.73 -7.76 24.42
N GLU A 100 -0.69 -7.38 23.68
CA GLU A 100 0.38 -6.54 24.23
C GLU A 100 -0.17 -5.12 24.43
N ARG A 101 0.02 -4.55 25.61
CA ARG A 101 -0.48 -3.21 25.95
C ARG A 101 0.61 -2.15 25.85
N ASP A 102 1.87 -2.56 26.00
CA ASP A 102 2.99 -1.67 25.83
C ASP A 102 3.25 -1.44 24.34
N THR A 103 3.00 -0.22 23.88
CA THR A 103 3.19 0.17 22.48
C THR A 103 4.62 0.00 22.00
N ALA A 104 5.63 0.16 22.86
CA ALA A 104 7.03 -0.04 22.47
C ALA A 104 7.30 -1.52 22.16
N ARG A 105 6.81 -2.41 23.03
CA ARG A 105 6.89 -3.87 22.82
C ARG A 105 6.05 -4.33 21.63
N GLN A 106 4.87 -3.76 21.42
CA GLN A 106 4.08 -4.03 20.21
C GLN A 106 4.91 -3.76 18.95
N TYR A 107 5.52 -2.57 18.85
CA TYR A 107 6.34 -2.19 17.70
C TYR A 107 7.56 -3.11 17.51
N GLU A 108 8.24 -3.45 18.61
CA GLU A 108 9.38 -4.37 18.60
C GLU A 108 9.00 -5.75 18.01
N GLN A 109 7.80 -6.23 18.30
CA GLN A 109 7.30 -7.52 17.81
C GLN A 109 6.80 -7.50 16.35
N LEU A 110 6.65 -6.31 15.74
CA LEU A 110 6.21 -6.21 14.35
C LEU A 110 7.29 -6.69 13.37
N CYS A 111 6.84 -7.33 12.29
CA CYS A 111 7.71 -7.66 11.17
C CYS A 111 8.14 -6.40 10.41
N LEU A 112 9.22 -6.51 9.63
CA LEU A 112 9.81 -5.38 8.91
C LEU A 112 8.80 -4.74 7.94
N ALA A 113 8.01 -5.56 7.24
CA ALA A 113 6.95 -5.08 6.37
C ALA A 113 5.84 -4.33 7.14
N CYS A 114 5.37 -4.86 8.27
CA CYS A 114 4.31 -4.22 9.06
C CYS A 114 4.78 -2.94 9.76
N ARG A 115 6.06 -2.81 10.11
CA ARG A 115 6.62 -1.54 10.63
C ARG A 115 6.57 -0.41 9.61
N LEU A 116 6.71 -0.72 8.33
CA LEU A 116 6.68 0.27 7.25
C LEU A 116 5.26 0.49 6.69
N TYR A 117 4.58 -0.59 6.32
CA TYR A 117 3.30 -0.54 5.61
C TYR A 117 2.07 -0.62 6.52
N GLY A 118 2.25 -0.91 7.81
CA GLY A 118 1.18 -1.02 8.79
C GLY A 118 0.34 -2.30 8.67
N HIS A 119 -0.64 -2.41 9.57
CA HIS A 119 -1.68 -3.43 9.59
C HIS A 119 -2.92 -2.91 10.34
N THR A 120 -3.90 -3.77 10.61
CA THR A 120 -5.20 -3.40 11.18
C THR A 120 -5.16 -2.63 12.50
N THR A 121 -4.11 -2.77 13.32
CA THR A 121 -3.99 -2.07 14.62
C THR A 121 -2.82 -1.10 14.69
N HIS A 122 -1.92 -1.10 13.70
CA HIS A 122 -0.75 -0.20 13.66
C HIS A 122 -0.73 0.57 12.35
N TYR A 123 -0.63 1.89 12.45
CA TYR A 123 -0.61 2.79 11.30
C TYR A 123 0.68 2.63 10.46
N SER A 124 0.60 2.90 9.16
CA SER A 124 1.76 2.80 8.27
C SER A 124 2.66 4.02 8.34
N HIS A 125 3.97 3.84 8.22
CA HIS A 125 4.93 4.95 8.04
C HIS A 125 5.22 5.26 6.57
N PHE A 126 4.62 4.50 5.64
CA PHE A 126 4.70 4.71 4.20
C PHE A 126 3.36 5.19 3.63
N LEU A 127 3.40 6.32 2.93
CA LEU A 127 2.27 6.88 2.18
C LEU A 127 2.65 6.94 0.70
N ALA A 128 1.77 6.42 -0.16
CA ALA A 128 1.85 6.66 -1.60
C ALA A 128 0.66 7.54 -1.99
N ALA A 129 0.95 8.66 -2.65
CA ALA A 129 -0.07 9.51 -3.25
C ALA A 129 -0.58 8.91 -4.56
N ASP A 130 -1.75 9.39 -5.01
CA ASP A 130 -2.26 9.10 -6.34
C ASP A 130 -1.32 9.71 -7.39
N ALA A 131 -0.94 8.91 -8.41
CA ALA A 131 -0.11 9.39 -9.51
C ALA A 131 -1.00 9.75 -10.70
N TYR A 132 -0.95 11.02 -11.10
CA TYR A 132 -1.69 11.55 -12.22
C TYR A 132 -0.79 11.62 -13.47
N PRO A 133 -1.35 11.48 -14.68
CA PRO A 133 -0.63 11.74 -15.91
C PRO A 133 -0.10 13.17 -15.94
N THR A 134 1.13 13.35 -16.41
CA THR A 134 1.80 14.64 -16.62
C THR A 134 1.81 15.02 -18.09
#